data_AF-A0A0L0BIC2-F1
#
_entry.id   AF-A0A0L0BIC2-F1
#
_cell.length_a   1.000
_cell.length_b   1.000
_cell.length_c   1.000
_cell.angle_alpha   90.00
_cell.angle_beta   90.00
_cell.angle_gamma   90.00
#
_symmetry.space_group_name_H-M   'P 1'
#
loop_
_entity.id
_entity.type
_entity.pdbx_description
1 polymer ?
#
loop_
_entity_poly.entity_id
_entity_poly.type
_entity_poly.pdbx_seq_one_letter_code
_entity_poly.pdbx_strand_id
1 'polypeptide(L)'
;MDPFLLTGTVVCVLSAVLCVGAGVLRRPPNDITILSVAAVELFLLVYTVAAAVRQLTGEPVLGEAWEFWGYLVTALLVPVGACWWALLERTRWSNFVLAAAGLTVFVMLFRMEQIWDGVAGL
;
A
#
# COMPACT_ATOMS: atom_id res chain seq x y z
N MET A 1 -12.69 13.61 4.11
CA MET A 1 -12.40 12.17 3.95
C MET A 1 -12.08 11.98 2.49
N ASP A 2 -10.81 11.89 2.15
CA ASP A 2 -10.43 11.88 0.75
C ASP A 2 -10.81 10.54 0.12
N PRO A 3 -11.41 10.54 -1.09
CA PRO A 3 -11.81 9.30 -1.76
C PRO A 3 -10.65 8.33 -1.98
N PHE A 4 -9.42 8.85 -2.13
CA PHE A 4 -8.22 8.04 -2.28
C PHE A 4 -7.87 7.27 -1.01
N LEU A 5 -7.91 7.91 0.16
CA LEU A 5 -7.65 7.24 1.44
C LEU A 5 -8.69 6.15 1.70
N LEU A 6 -9.96 6.43 1.43
CA LEU A 6 -11.03 5.43 1.60
C LEU A 6 -10.81 4.22 0.69
N THR A 7 -10.56 4.46 -0.60
CA THR A 7 -10.33 3.41 -1.59
C THR A 7 -9.09 2.59 -1.24
N GLY A 8 -7.98 3.27 -0.92
CA GLY A 8 -6.73 2.62 -0.54
C GLY A 8 -6.87 1.79 0.74
N THR A 9 -7.60 2.30 1.73
CA THR A 9 -7.91 1.56 2.97
C THR A 9 -8.66 0.28 2.67
N VAL A 10 -9.72 0.35 1.85
CA VAL A 10 -10.50 -0.84 1.47
C VAL A 10 -9.63 -1.86 0.76
N VAL A 11 -8.83 -1.42 -0.23
CA VAL A 11 -7.93 -2.31 -0.99
C VAL A 11 -6.89 -2.97 -0.08
N CYS A 12 -6.24 -2.20 0.79
CA CYS A 12 -5.22 -2.70 1.71
C CYS A 12 -5.79 -3.67 2.74
N VAL A 13 -6.93 -3.34 3.36
CA VAL A 13 -7.58 -4.17 4.38
C VAL A 13 -8.09 -5.48 3.76
N LEU A 14 -8.75 -5.42 2.60
CA LEU A 14 -9.20 -6.64 1.91
C LEU A 14 -8.02 -7.55 1.56
N SER A 15 -6.93 -6.98 1.04
CA SER A 15 -5.71 -7.74 0.73
C SER A 15 -5.11 -8.37 1.99
N ALA A 16 -4.98 -7.61 3.07
CA ALA A 16 -4.47 -8.12 4.34
C ALA A 16 -5.33 -9.27 4.89
N VAL A 17 -6.66 -9.11 4.89
CA VAL A 17 -7.60 -10.14 5.38
C VAL A 17 -7.50 -11.42 4.55
N LEU A 18 -7.44 -11.31 3.21
CA LEU A 18 -7.29 -12.47 2.32
C LEU A 18 -5.98 -13.22 2.59
N CYS A 19 -4.86 -12.49 2.72
CA CYS A 19 -3.55 -13.06 2.99
C CYS A 19 -3.46 -13.68 4.39
N VAL A 20 -3.96 -13.01 5.44
CA VAL A 20 -4.04 -13.58 6.80
C VAL A 20 -4.89 -14.84 6.80
N GLY A 21 -6.07 -14.81 6.18
CA GLY A 21 -6.96 -15.96 6.06
C GLY A 21 -6.25 -17.16 5.41
N ALA A 22 -5.57 -16.94 4.28
CA ALA A 22 -4.81 -17.98 3.60
C ALA A 22 -3.68 -18.56 4.48
N GLY A 23 -2.96 -17.71 5.22
CA GLY A 23 -1.92 -18.13 6.17
C GLY A 23 -2.46 -18.95 7.34
N VAL A 24 -3.61 -18.54 7.91
CA VAL A 24 -4.31 -19.25 8.99
C VAL A 24 -4.84 -20.61 8.52
N LEU A 25 -5.39 -20.67 7.30
CA LEU A 25 -5.82 -21.92 6.66
C LEU A 25 -4.64 -22.81 6.22
N ARG A 26 -3.39 -22.42 6.55
CA ARG A 26 -2.15 -23.14 6.23
C ARG A 26 -1.95 -23.38 4.72
N ARG A 27 -2.52 -22.52 3.88
CA ARG A 27 -2.32 -22.59 2.43
C ARG A 27 -1.02 -21.89 2.04
N PRO A 28 -0.27 -22.39 1.05
CA PRO A 28 0.81 -21.64 0.43
C PRO A 28 0.24 -20.42 -0.33
N PRO A 29 1.10 -19.46 -0.74
CA PRO A 29 0.68 -18.36 -1.61
C PRO A 29 0.04 -18.89 -2.88
N ASN A 30 -1.13 -18.36 -3.21
CA ASN A 30 -1.88 -18.68 -4.43
C ASN A 30 -2.12 -17.42 -5.25
N ASP A 31 -2.65 -17.60 -6.47
CA ASP A 31 -2.90 -16.50 -7.39
C ASP A 31 -3.80 -15.43 -6.77
N ILE A 32 -4.76 -15.79 -5.91
CA ILE A 32 -5.65 -14.84 -5.24
C ILE A 32 -4.87 -13.94 -4.26
N THR A 33 -4.01 -14.51 -3.42
CA THR A 33 -3.19 -13.74 -2.46
C THR A 33 -2.14 -12.87 -3.13
N ILE A 34 -1.57 -13.32 -4.25
CA ILE A 34 -0.62 -12.52 -5.02
C ILE A 34 -1.36 -11.40 -5.75
N LEU A 35 -2.50 -11.71 -6.37
CA LEU A 35 -3.33 -10.73 -7.07
C LEU A 35 -3.91 -9.68 -6.11
N SER A 36 -4.22 -10.04 -4.87
CA SER A 36 -4.67 -9.06 -3.87
C SER A 36 -3.58 -8.06 -3.51
N VAL A 37 -2.31 -8.49 -3.39
CA VAL A 37 -1.19 -7.56 -3.20
C VAL A 37 -0.89 -6.79 -4.48
N ALA A 38 -1.02 -7.40 -5.66
CA ALA A 38 -0.90 -6.70 -6.94
C ALA A 38 -1.97 -5.61 -7.12
N ALA A 39 -3.18 -5.80 -6.57
CA ALA A 39 -4.22 -4.78 -6.55
C ALA A 39 -3.84 -3.57 -5.67
N VAL A 40 -3.15 -3.80 -4.55
CA VAL A 40 -2.58 -2.73 -3.72
C VAL A 40 -1.52 -1.96 -4.52
N GLU A 41 -0.62 -2.66 -5.19
CA GLU A 41 0.41 -2.05 -6.05
C GLU A 41 -0.22 -1.22 -7.17
N LEU A 42 -1.22 -1.78 -7.86
CA LEU A 42 -1.93 -1.06 -8.92
C LEU A 42 -2.61 0.21 -8.39
N PHE A 43 -3.24 0.14 -7.21
CA PHE A 43 -3.81 1.31 -6.56
C PHE A 43 -2.73 2.37 -6.28
N LEU A 44 -1.56 1.98 -5.78
CA LEU A 44 -0.46 2.92 -5.51
C LEU A 44 0.07 3.58 -6.79
N LEU A 45 0.14 2.85 -7.91
CA LEU A 45 0.51 3.42 -9.20
C LEU A 45 -0.51 4.48 -9.66
N VAL A 46 -1.80 4.19 -9.53
CA VAL A 46 -2.86 5.17 -9.83
C VAL A 46 -2.78 6.37 -8.90
N TYR A 47 -2.57 6.15 -7.60
CA TYR A 47 -2.41 7.21 -6.61
C TYR A 47 -1.20 8.09 -6.90
N THR A 48 -0.09 7.49 -7.36
CA THR A 48 1.13 8.22 -7.76
C THR A 48 0.87 9.18 -8.91
N VAL A 49 0.19 8.70 -9.96
CA VAL A 49 -0.19 9.55 -11.10
C VAL A 49 -1.14 10.66 -10.66
N ALA A 50 -2.15 10.33 -9.84
CA ALA A 50 -3.10 11.31 -9.32
C ALA A 50 -2.41 12.40 -8.47
N ALA A 51 -1.51 12.01 -7.56
CA ALA A 51 -0.75 12.93 -6.73
C ALA A 51 0.15 13.85 -7.58
N ALA A 52 0.84 13.30 -8.58
CA ALA A 52 1.63 14.09 -9.52
C ALA A 52 0.77 15.12 -10.27
N VAL A 53 -0.39 14.70 -10.80
CA VAL A 53 -1.31 15.59 -11.51
C VAL A 53 -1.80 16.70 -10.60
N ARG A 54 -2.26 16.38 -9.38
CA ARG A 54 -2.74 17.38 -8.40
C ARG A 54 -1.67 18.45 -8.11
N GLN A 55 -0.43 18.00 -7.92
CA GLN A 55 0.70 18.88 -7.64
C GLN A 55 1.04 19.79 -8.83
N LEU A 56 0.95 19.29 -10.06
CA LEU A 56 1.17 20.05 -11.29
C LEU A 56 0.03 21.02 -11.61
N THR A 57 -1.20 20.70 -11.18
CA THR A 57 -2.39 21.58 -11.33
C THR A 57 -2.50 22.66 -10.25
N GLY A 58 -1.55 22.72 -9.32
CA GLY A 58 -1.45 23.80 -8.33
C GLY A 58 -2.10 23.49 -6.98
N GLU A 59 -2.39 22.22 -6.65
CA GLU A 59 -2.68 21.80 -5.27
C GLU A 59 -1.38 21.36 -4.59
N PRO A 60 -0.70 22.23 -3.81
CA PRO A 60 0.50 21.84 -3.09
C PRO A 60 0.18 20.89 -1.93
N VAL A 61 1.08 19.93 -1.74
CA VAL A 61 1.21 19.24 -0.45
C VAL A 61 1.44 20.31 0.63
N LEU A 62 0.60 20.34 1.67
CA LEU A 62 0.69 21.37 2.70
C LEU A 62 1.89 21.17 3.63
N GLY A 63 2.33 19.92 3.83
CA GLY A 63 3.60 19.59 4.48
C GLY A 63 4.80 19.55 3.53
N GLU A 64 5.88 18.91 3.99
CA GLU A 64 7.11 18.75 3.21
C GLU A 64 6.94 17.77 2.04
N ALA A 65 7.03 18.28 0.81
CA ALA A 65 6.82 17.46 -0.39
C ALA A 65 7.82 16.29 -0.50
N TRP A 66 9.07 16.47 -0.06
CA TRP A 66 10.07 15.42 -0.11
C TRP A 66 9.73 14.24 0.82
N GLU A 67 9.09 14.49 1.96
CA GLU A 67 8.60 13.46 2.87
C GLU A 67 7.47 12.67 2.22
N PHE A 68 6.50 13.36 1.60
CA PHE A 68 5.40 12.72 0.88
C PHE A 68 5.91 11.77 -0.21
N TRP A 69 6.80 12.25 -1.08
CA TRP A 69 7.36 11.44 -2.16
C TRP A 69 8.25 10.30 -1.64
N GLY A 70 8.98 10.51 -0.54
CA GLY A 70 9.76 9.47 0.12
C GLY A 70 8.88 8.32 0.65
N TYR A 71 7.76 8.67 1.30
CA TYR A 71 6.76 7.69 1.73
C TYR A 71 6.13 6.95 0.55
N LEU A 72 5.76 7.67 -0.52
CA LEU A 72 5.14 7.08 -1.70
C LEU A 72 6.05 6.07 -2.41
N VAL A 73 7.32 6.42 -2.61
CA VAL A 73 8.31 5.52 -3.22
C VAL A 73 8.52 4.29 -2.35
N THR A 74 8.61 4.46 -1.02
CA THR A 74 8.73 3.33 -0.11
C THR A 74 7.49 2.44 -0.15
N ALA A 75 6.29 3.04 -0.20
CA ALA A 75 5.04 2.32 -0.30
C ALA A 75 4.95 1.47 -1.58
N LEU A 76 5.46 1.95 -2.72
CA LEU A 76 5.54 1.18 -3.98
C LEU A 76 6.51 -0.02 -3.88
N LEU A 77 7.61 0.13 -3.16
CA LEU A 77 8.60 -0.96 -3.05
C LEU A 77 8.13 -2.12 -2.16
N VAL A 78 7.27 -1.84 -1.17
CA VAL A 78 6.82 -2.83 -0.19
C VAL A 78 6.02 -4.00 -0.83
N PRO A 79 4.95 -3.77 -1.61
CA PRO A 79 4.21 -4.85 -2.28
C PRO A 79 5.07 -5.62 -3.27
N VAL A 80 5.94 -4.94 -4.03
CA VAL A 80 6.87 -5.58 -4.97
C VAL A 80 7.81 -6.54 -4.24
N GLY A 81 8.43 -6.09 -3.14
CA GLY A 81 9.31 -6.92 -2.32
C GLY A 81 8.57 -8.10 -1.68
N ALA A 82 7.35 -7.90 -1.22
CA ALA A 82 6.53 -8.96 -0.62
C ALA A 82 6.08 -10.00 -1.65
N CYS A 83 5.67 -9.57 -2.85
CA CYS A 83 5.36 -10.46 -3.96
C CYS A 83 6.61 -11.27 -4.37
N TRP A 84 7.76 -10.61 -4.50
CA TRP A 84 9.03 -11.29 -4.80
C TRP A 84 9.37 -12.34 -3.74
N TRP A 85 9.23 -12.00 -2.46
CA TRP A 85 9.42 -12.94 -1.36
C TRP A 85 8.49 -14.15 -1.44
N ALA A 86 7.19 -13.92 -1.70
CA ALA A 86 6.21 -15.00 -1.79
C ALA A 86 6.42 -15.92 -3.00
N LEU A 87 7.08 -15.44 -4.06
CA LEU A 87 7.46 -16.25 -5.22
C LEU A 87 8.68 -17.14 -4.94
N LEU A 88 9.67 -16.60 -4.21
CA LEU A 88 10.88 -17.32 -3.80
C LEU A 88 10.56 -18.39 -2.75
N GLU A 89 9.81 -18.02 -1.73
CA GLU A 89 9.47 -18.88 -0.60
C GLU A 89 7.98 -19.21 -0.64
N ARG A 90 7.62 -20.42 -1.05
CA ARG A 90 6.22 -20.84 -1.23
C ARG A 90 5.66 -21.58 -0.01
N THR A 91 5.96 -21.09 1.19
CA THR A 91 5.40 -21.63 2.44
C THR A 91 4.22 -20.81 2.94
N ARG A 92 3.42 -21.39 3.86
CA ARG A 92 2.31 -20.69 4.52
C ARG A 92 2.71 -19.37 5.19
N TRP A 93 3.99 -19.20 5.51
CA TRP A 93 4.49 -18.00 6.17
C TRP A 93 4.56 -16.79 5.24
N SER A 94 4.74 -17.02 3.94
CA SER A 94 4.75 -15.96 2.94
C SER A 94 3.41 -15.24 2.82
N ASN A 95 2.30 -15.91 3.13
CA ASN A 95 0.99 -15.25 3.22
C ASN A 95 0.93 -14.21 4.35
N PHE A 96 1.65 -14.40 5.46
CA PHE A 96 1.75 -13.37 6.50
C PHE A 96 2.64 -12.19 6.06
N VAL A 97 3.66 -12.44 5.24
CA VAL A 97 4.48 -11.38 4.64
C VAL A 97 3.65 -10.53 3.67
N LEU A 98 2.84 -11.17 2.81
CA LEU A 98 1.90 -10.49 1.92
C LEU A 98 0.86 -9.67 2.70
N ALA A 99 0.35 -10.22 3.81
CA ALA A 99 -0.57 -9.48 4.68
C ALA A 99 0.09 -8.26 5.33
N ALA A 100 1.32 -8.41 5.82
CA ALA A 100 2.08 -7.33 6.41
C ALA A 100 2.35 -6.21 5.39
N ALA A 101 2.56 -6.55 4.12
CA ALA A 101 2.71 -5.56 3.05
C ALA A 101 1.46 -4.70 2.89
N GLY A 102 0.27 -5.31 2.80
CA GLY A 102 -1.00 -4.58 2.73
C GLY A 102 -1.23 -3.66 3.94
N LEU A 103 -0.95 -4.14 5.15
CA LEU A 103 -1.06 -3.33 6.37
C LEU A 103 -0.04 -2.18 6.41
N THR A 104 1.19 -2.42 5.97
CA THR A 104 2.24 -1.41 5.92
C THR A 104 1.84 -0.27 4.97
N VAL A 105 1.33 -0.63 3.78
CA VAL A 105 0.84 0.36 2.82
C VAL A 105 -0.33 1.16 3.38
N PHE A 106 -1.27 0.54 4.10
CA PHE A 106 -2.35 1.26 4.78
C PHE A 106 -1.83 2.34 5.73
N VAL A 107 -0.86 2.00 6.59
CA VAL A 107 -0.26 2.97 7.52
C VAL A 107 0.47 4.08 6.76
N MET A 108 1.16 3.75 5.66
CA MET A 108 1.82 4.75 4.82
C MET A 108 0.82 5.69 4.14
N LEU A 109 -0.32 5.18 3.65
CA LEU A 109 -1.39 6.01 3.09
C LEU A 109 -1.93 6.99 4.12
N PHE A 110 -2.17 6.52 5.34
CA PHE A 110 -2.62 7.40 6.43
C PHE A 110 -1.58 8.49 6.75
N ARG A 111 -0.29 8.13 6.75
CA ARG A 111 0.79 9.11 6.92
C ARG A 111 0.88 10.11 5.77
N MET A 112 0.74 9.66 4.53
CA MET A 112 0.75 10.54 3.36
C MET A 112 -0.44 11.51 3.37
N GLU A 113 -1.61 11.07 3.81
CA GLU A 113 -2.78 11.95 3.99
C GLU A 113 -2.49 13.05 5.02
N GLN A 114 -1.88 12.70 6.16
CA GLN A 114 -1.52 13.69 7.18
C GLN A 114 -0.53 14.75 6.67
N ILE A 115 0.41 14.33 5.81
CA ILE A 115 1.37 15.25 5.17
C ILE A 115 0.64 16.12 4.14
N TRP A 116 -0.29 15.56 3.39
CA TRP A 116 -1.11 16.29 2.42
C TRP A 116 -1.96 17.38 3.09
N ASP A 117 -2.59 17.05 4.22
CA ASP A 117 -3.43 17.95 5.01
C ASP A 117 -2.63 18.92 5.91
N GLY A 118 -1.30 18.76 5.99
CA GLY A 118 -0.44 19.59 6.85
C GLY A 118 -0.66 19.36 8.35
N VAL A 119 -1.27 18.24 8.73
CA VAL A 119 -1.50 17.83 10.14
C VAL A 119 -0.29 17.06 10.69
N ALA A 120 0.59 16.57 9.82
CA ALA A 120 1.86 15.95 10.20
C ALA A 120 2.79 16.99 10.83
N GLY A 121 2.91 16.97 12.16
CA GLY A 121 3.76 17.90 12.90
C GLY A 121 5.25 17.72 12.58
N LEU A 122 5.88 18.79 12.09
CA LEU A 122 6.79 19.68 12.83
C LEU A 122 6.63 21.12 12.30
#